data_AF-A0A1E4FB16-F1
#
_entry.id   AF-A0A1E4FB16-F1
#
_cell.length_a   1.000
_cell.length_b   1.000
_cell.length_c   1.000
_cell.angle_alpha   90.00
_cell.angle_beta   90.00
_cell.angle_gamma   90.00
#
_symmetry.space_group_name_H-M   'P 1'
#
loop_
_entity.id
_entity.type
_entity.pdbx_description
1 polymer ?
#
loop_
_entity_poly.entity_id
_entity_poly.type
_entity_poly.pdbx_seq_one_letter_code
_entity_poly.pdbx_strand_id
1 'polypeptide(L)'
;MQLKPNAFRLNETVRGVETMSRFALAVLALASGVYTYLGVRGLLDGSASFVFFAAIIYSVAVSVAIYAFWIYMMRFIPLVVSGVQRLALFGTMLVGCCMIVAMSSWLNAAALAGSAALEQHMAVTLQGYAEDLDLAHSRALASQSLLPDVERAAARFATLAQDERDSGALTGSMGSGSVVQLLTQMSTQMTQLAGTISGSREEVAGLFGEGSERLAKMRELVSTPGAIEPRSDSFQAEAVQLSAIIAALQQTDVAASVKRAATDLSAGFIAPVADGRSADLASRQDQVMETVRASVAAQSTALTAAADEILASPAVGPRRFVPLSSAEAVLRYWSDFVPSWAGAISIDLLPVVLVLTLMVVNDAMRRDAETLKEAETITAAEMLRAMALYRRMEAEGAAEAAAALLSGNPNQPVDAALPEADADEKPVGEDGTVTPIDAAQRKRGEGQRPA
;
A
#
# COMPACT_ATOMS: atom_id res chain seq x y z
N MET A 1 -28.51 29.15 46.98
CA MET A 1 -27.97 28.08 46.12
C MET A 1 -26.60 28.52 45.65
N GLN A 2 -25.53 28.21 46.38
CA GLN A 2 -24.17 28.66 46.06
C GLN A 2 -23.68 27.94 44.79
N LEU A 3 -23.40 28.70 43.74
CA LEU A 3 -22.76 28.21 42.52
C LEU A 3 -21.37 27.69 42.90
N LYS A 4 -21.18 26.36 42.90
CA LYS A 4 -19.85 25.76 43.07
C LYS A 4 -18.91 26.39 42.02
N PRO A 5 -17.75 26.93 42.40
CA PRO A 5 -16.82 27.55 41.45
C PRO A 5 -16.40 26.54 40.38
N ASN A 6 -16.21 27.01 39.13
CA ASN A 6 -15.87 26.17 37.98
C ASN A 6 -14.66 25.25 38.24
N ALA A 7 -13.70 25.71 39.03
CA ALA A 7 -12.54 24.94 39.48
C ALA A 7 -12.91 23.63 40.22
N PHE A 8 -13.95 23.63 41.06
CA PHE A 8 -14.39 22.42 41.77
C PHE A 8 -15.02 21.40 40.80
N ARG A 9 -15.85 21.88 39.85
CA ARG A 9 -16.42 21.02 38.80
C ARG A 9 -15.34 20.46 37.88
N LEU A 10 -14.35 21.26 37.53
CA LEU A 10 -13.19 20.82 36.76
C LEU A 10 -12.39 19.73 37.48
N ASN A 11 -12.14 19.88 38.79
CA ASN A 11 -11.39 18.89 39.58
C ASN A 11 -12.12 17.53 39.69
N GLU A 12 -13.42 17.54 39.94
CA GLU A 12 -14.26 16.32 39.96
C GLU A 12 -14.30 15.65 38.58
N THR A 13 -14.45 16.44 37.52
CA THR A 13 -14.42 15.95 36.13
C THR A 13 -13.05 15.37 35.77
N VAL A 14 -11.96 15.99 36.22
CA VAL A 14 -10.58 15.54 35.95
C VAL A 14 -10.26 14.22 36.61
N ARG A 15 -10.71 13.97 37.85
CA ARG A 15 -10.56 12.64 38.49
C ARG A 15 -11.33 11.55 37.76
N GLY A 16 -12.54 11.85 37.28
CA GLY A 16 -13.33 10.94 36.45
C GLY A 16 -12.65 10.66 35.11
N VAL A 17 -12.17 11.71 34.44
CA VAL A 17 -11.43 11.62 33.17
C VAL A 17 -10.12 10.86 33.35
N GLU A 18 -9.36 11.07 34.42
CA GLU A 18 -8.11 10.36 34.68
C GLU A 18 -8.34 8.84 34.81
N THR A 19 -9.39 8.44 35.52
CA THR A 19 -9.76 7.03 35.65
C THR A 19 -10.15 6.45 34.29
N MET A 20 -11.01 7.16 33.55
CA MET A 20 -11.43 6.76 32.21
C MET A 20 -10.24 6.68 31.22
N SER A 21 -9.30 7.63 31.27
CA SER A 21 -8.11 7.65 30.43
C SER A 21 -7.19 6.45 30.70
N ARG A 22 -7.06 6.01 31.95
CA ARG A 22 -6.30 4.79 32.29
C ARG A 22 -6.95 3.54 31.71
N PHE A 23 -8.28 3.42 31.82
CA PHE A 23 -9.02 2.31 31.20
C PHE A 23 -8.94 2.33 29.68
N ALA A 24 -9.13 3.50 29.06
CA ALA A 24 -9.00 3.68 27.62
C ALA A 24 -7.59 3.30 27.13
N LEU A 25 -6.54 3.73 27.86
CA LEU A 25 -5.17 3.36 27.53
C LEU A 25 -4.92 1.86 27.69
N ALA A 26 -5.45 1.23 28.73
CA ALA A 26 -5.32 -0.22 28.91
C ALA A 26 -5.98 -0.98 27.75
N VAL A 27 -7.14 -0.53 27.27
CA VAL A 27 -7.81 -1.10 26.09
C VAL A 27 -7.00 -0.89 24.81
N LEU A 28 -6.45 0.30 24.58
CA LEU A 28 -5.61 0.58 23.41
C LEU A 28 -4.32 -0.24 23.42
N ALA A 29 -3.65 -0.33 24.58
CA ALA A 29 -2.44 -1.14 24.74
C ALA A 29 -2.73 -2.64 24.54
N LEU A 30 -3.87 -3.13 25.03
CA LEU A 30 -4.31 -4.50 24.79
C LEU A 30 -4.61 -4.75 23.31
N ALA A 31 -5.33 -3.84 22.65
CA ALA A 31 -5.62 -3.94 21.22
C ALA A 31 -4.33 -3.98 20.40
N SER A 32 -3.37 -3.09 20.67
CA SER A 32 -2.03 -3.14 20.07
C SER A 32 -1.34 -4.48 20.36
N GLY A 33 -1.39 -4.97 21.59
CA GLY A 33 -0.84 -6.27 21.97
C GLY A 33 -1.40 -7.42 21.13
N VAL A 34 -2.71 -7.49 20.96
CA VAL A 34 -3.37 -8.53 20.16
C VAL A 34 -2.90 -8.48 18.71
N TYR A 35 -2.81 -7.29 18.10
CA TYR A 35 -2.32 -7.16 16.73
C TYR A 35 -0.83 -7.47 16.61
N THR A 36 -0.03 -7.05 17.59
CA THR A 36 1.40 -7.40 17.67
C THR A 36 1.58 -8.92 17.76
N TYR A 37 0.76 -9.61 18.56
CA TYR A 37 0.78 -11.07 18.66
C TYR A 37 0.52 -11.72 17.30
N LEU A 38 -0.52 -11.27 16.59
CA LEU A 38 -0.86 -11.79 15.27
C LEU A 38 0.26 -11.51 14.25
N GLY A 39 0.85 -10.31 14.27
CA GLY A 39 1.95 -9.93 13.38
C GLY A 39 3.23 -10.74 13.63
N VAL A 40 3.65 -10.88 14.89
CA VAL A 40 4.87 -11.64 15.26
C VAL A 40 4.70 -13.13 15.02
N ARG A 41 3.50 -13.67 15.24
CA ARG A 41 3.23 -15.09 15.01
C ARG A 41 3.52 -15.50 13.56
N GLY A 42 3.29 -14.63 12.59
CA GLY A 42 3.61 -14.86 11.18
C GLY A 42 5.08 -14.68 10.81
N LEU A 43 5.94 -14.27 11.74
CA LEU A 43 7.39 -14.07 11.54
C LEU A 43 8.24 -15.14 12.20
N LEU A 44 7.70 -15.86 13.17
CA LEU A 44 8.43 -16.84 13.95
C LEU A 44 8.30 -18.23 13.33
N ASP A 45 9.45 -18.84 13.04
CA ASP A 45 9.53 -20.24 12.65
C ASP A 45 9.76 -21.14 13.87
N GLY A 46 9.11 -22.30 13.90
CA GLY A 46 9.33 -23.31 14.93
C GLY A 46 8.10 -24.16 15.25
N SER A 47 8.15 -24.87 16.38
CA SER A 47 6.99 -25.63 16.86
C SER A 47 5.84 -24.69 17.23
N ALA A 48 4.61 -25.16 17.05
CA ALA A 48 3.41 -24.37 17.38
C ALA A 48 3.45 -23.82 18.82
N SER A 49 3.97 -24.62 19.76
CA SER A 49 4.14 -24.20 21.16
C SER A 49 5.18 -23.07 21.31
N PHE A 50 6.34 -23.19 20.64
CA PHE A 50 7.37 -22.16 20.70
C PHE A 50 6.87 -20.83 20.14
N VAL A 51 6.30 -20.86 18.93
CA VAL A 51 5.74 -19.67 18.26
C VAL A 51 4.65 -19.02 19.12
N PHE A 52 3.75 -19.84 19.69
CA PHE A 52 2.70 -19.36 20.58
C PHE A 52 3.25 -18.61 21.81
N PHE A 53 4.18 -19.23 22.56
CA PHE A 53 4.73 -18.61 23.77
C PHE A 53 5.61 -17.41 23.47
N ALA A 54 6.46 -17.47 22.43
CA ALA A 54 7.32 -16.37 22.04
C ALA A 54 6.51 -15.15 21.60
N ALA A 55 5.47 -15.34 20.78
CA ALA A 55 4.59 -14.26 20.36
C ALA A 55 3.81 -13.64 21.53
N ILE A 56 3.35 -14.45 22.51
CA ILE A 56 2.71 -13.94 23.73
C ILE A 56 3.67 -13.09 24.56
N ILE A 57 4.87 -13.60 24.84
CA ILE A 57 5.85 -12.88 25.67
C ILE A 57 6.19 -11.53 25.01
N TYR A 58 6.42 -11.52 23.69
CA TYR A 58 6.70 -10.30 22.96
C TYR A 58 5.51 -9.32 23.01
N SER A 59 4.31 -9.78 22.68
CA SER A 59 3.08 -8.98 22.71
C SER A 59 2.81 -8.36 24.09
N VAL A 60 2.96 -9.13 25.17
CA VAL A 60 2.79 -8.65 26.54
C VAL A 60 3.85 -7.60 26.89
N ALA A 61 5.12 -7.84 26.54
CA ALA A 61 6.19 -6.89 26.79
C ALA A 61 5.95 -5.55 26.09
N VAL A 62 5.57 -5.59 24.81
CA VAL A 62 5.24 -4.40 24.01
C VAL A 62 4.03 -3.66 24.60
N SER A 63 2.96 -4.39 24.95
CA SER A 63 1.75 -3.81 25.54
C SER A 63 2.05 -3.07 26.86
N VAL A 64 2.84 -3.70 27.74
CA VAL A 64 3.26 -3.11 29.01
C VAL A 64 4.14 -1.88 28.78
N ALA A 65 5.06 -1.95 27.81
CA ALA A 65 5.93 -0.81 27.46
C ALA A 65 5.13 0.39 26.93
N ILE A 66 4.19 0.15 26.00
CA ILE A 66 3.30 1.18 25.45
C ILE A 66 2.43 1.79 26.57
N TYR A 67 1.81 0.94 27.39
CA TYR A 67 0.98 1.39 28.52
C TYR A 67 1.80 2.23 29.51
N ALA A 68 2.97 1.73 29.94
CA ALA A 68 3.83 2.44 30.88
C ALA A 68 4.29 3.78 30.32
N PHE A 69 4.76 3.80 29.06
CA PHE A 69 5.19 5.02 28.38
C PHE A 69 4.10 6.09 28.38
N TRP A 70 2.88 5.74 27.95
CA TRP A 70 1.77 6.67 27.89
C TRP A 70 1.27 7.11 29.27
N ILE A 71 1.28 6.23 30.28
CA ILE A 71 1.01 6.61 31.67
C ILE A 71 2.01 7.66 32.15
N TYR A 72 3.30 7.48 31.86
CA TYR A 72 4.33 8.46 32.24
C TYR A 72 4.12 9.80 31.52
N MET A 73 3.80 9.79 30.22
CA MET A 73 3.52 11.01 29.47
C MET A 73 2.29 11.76 30.00
N MET A 74 1.18 11.05 30.24
CA MET A 74 -0.03 11.65 30.82
C MET A 74 0.18 12.19 32.23
N ARG A 75 1.13 11.63 33.00
CA ARG A 75 1.43 12.08 34.35
C ARG A 75 2.40 13.26 34.39
N PHE A 76 3.48 13.23 33.62
CA PHE A 76 4.57 14.20 33.74
C PHE A 76 4.37 15.46 32.88
N ILE A 77 3.84 15.33 31.65
CA ILE A 77 3.67 16.48 30.75
C ILE A 77 2.77 17.55 31.36
N PRO A 78 1.65 17.21 32.02
CA PRO A 78 0.82 18.22 32.66
C PRO A 78 1.48 18.87 33.88
N LEU A 79 2.50 18.28 34.51
CA LEU A 79 3.12 18.84 35.73
C LEU A 79 4.24 19.86 35.44
N VAL A 80 4.81 19.83 34.24
CA VAL A 80 5.95 20.68 33.88
C VAL A 80 5.49 22.02 33.30
N VAL A 81 5.85 23.11 33.98
CA VAL A 81 5.42 24.48 33.63
C VAL A 81 6.50 25.25 32.85
N SER A 82 7.78 24.90 33.04
CA SER A 82 8.89 25.57 32.34
C SER A 82 8.90 25.23 30.85
N GLY A 83 8.94 26.25 29.98
CA GLY A 83 8.92 26.07 28.52
C GLY A 83 10.06 25.21 27.98
N VAL A 84 11.27 25.35 28.53
CA VAL A 84 12.46 24.55 28.13
C VAL A 84 12.28 23.08 28.52
N GLN A 85 11.80 22.80 29.73
CA GLN A 85 11.56 21.43 30.19
C GLN A 85 10.38 20.78 29.44
N ARG A 86 9.38 21.56 29.05
CA ARG A 86 8.25 21.10 28.23
C ARG A 86 8.72 20.69 26.84
N LEU A 87 9.60 21.48 26.22
CA LEU A 87 10.22 21.14 24.93
C LEU A 87 11.03 19.85 25.03
N ALA A 88 11.81 19.66 26.10
CA ALA A 88 12.55 18.43 26.34
C ALA A 88 11.61 17.21 26.46
N LEU A 89 10.51 17.33 27.21
CA LEU A 89 9.49 16.27 27.31
C LEU A 89 8.81 15.96 25.98
N PHE A 90 8.51 16.97 25.16
CA PHE A 90 7.99 16.74 23.81
C PHE A 90 9.01 16.05 22.91
N GLY A 91 10.30 16.38 23.05
CA GLY A 91 11.39 15.65 22.40
C GLY A 91 11.43 14.17 22.82
N THR A 92 11.36 13.89 24.12
CA THR A 92 11.27 12.52 24.63
C THR A 92 10.01 11.80 24.14
N MET A 93 8.87 12.49 24.11
CA MET A 93 7.61 11.95 23.61
C MET A 93 7.72 11.59 22.13
N LEU A 94 8.33 12.45 21.31
CA LEU A 94 8.56 12.20 19.88
C LEU A 94 9.46 10.96 19.68
N VAL A 95 10.57 10.87 20.40
CA VAL A 95 11.46 9.70 20.35
C VAL A 95 10.71 8.44 20.75
N GLY A 96 9.91 8.50 21.82
CA GLY A 96 9.07 7.39 22.25
C GLY A 96 8.03 6.99 21.21
N CYS A 97 7.37 7.95 20.54
CA CYS A 97 6.45 7.66 19.45
C CYS A 97 7.16 6.95 18.29
N CYS A 98 8.33 7.43 17.86
CA CYS A 98 9.12 6.76 16.83
C CYS A 98 9.50 5.33 17.24
N MET A 99 9.85 5.11 18.50
CA MET A 99 10.21 3.80 19.03
C MET A 99 9.00 2.85 19.06
N ILE A 100 7.81 3.33 19.43
CA ILE A 100 6.57 2.56 19.39
C ILE A 100 6.23 2.19 17.94
N VAL A 101 6.31 3.14 17.00
CA VAL A 101 6.03 2.88 15.59
C VAL A 101 6.98 1.82 15.03
N ALA A 102 8.28 1.91 15.35
CA ALA A 102 9.28 0.94 14.91
C ALA A 102 9.07 -0.46 15.52
N MET A 103 8.60 -0.54 16.76
CA MET A 103 8.43 -1.80 17.48
C MET A 103 7.09 -2.48 17.20
N SER A 104 6.00 -1.71 17.00
CA SER A 104 4.61 -2.19 17.04
C SER A 104 3.84 -1.92 15.75
N SER A 105 3.84 -0.68 15.25
CA SER A 105 2.89 -0.27 14.20
C SER A 105 2.99 -1.08 12.90
N TRP A 106 4.19 -1.49 12.48
CA TRP A 106 4.34 -2.31 11.27
C TRP A 106 3.84 -3.75 11.47
N LEU A 107 3.97 -4.32 12.67
CA LEU A 107 3.41 -5.65 13.02
C LEU A 107 1.89 -5.57 13.14
N ASN A 108 1.38 -4.46 13.68
CA ASN A 108 -0.06 -4.20 13.73
C ASN A 108 -0.63 -4.06 12.31
N ALA A 109 0.08 -3.38 11.40
CA ALA A 109 -0.29 -3.29 9.99
C ALA A 109 -0.24 -4.67 9.31
N ALA A 110 0.77 -5.49 9.61
CA ALA A 110 0.89 -6.86 9.12
C ALA A 110 -0.29 -7.74 9.57
N ALA A 111 -0.75 -7.58 10.81
CA ALA A 111 -1.92 -8.31 11.31
C ALA A 111 -3.23 -7.89 10.62
N LEU A 112 -3.36 -6.62 10.24
CA LEU A 112 -4.56 -6.06 9.60
C LEU A 112 -4.63 -6.35 8.10
N ALA A 113 -3.48 -6.28 7.41
CA ALA A 113 -3.42 -6.29 5.94
C ALA A 113 -2.52 -7.38 5.36
N GLY A 114 -1.88 -8.21 6.19
CA GLY A 114 -0.89 -9.22 5.76
C GLY A 114 -1.39 -10.14 4.65
N SER A 115 -2.58 -10.72 4.84
CA SER A 115 -3.15 -11.62 3.85
C SER A 115 -3.46 -10.92 2.52
N ALA A 116 -4.01 -9.71 2.57
CA ALA A 116 -4.29 -8.93 1.37
C ALA A 116 -3.00 -8.49 0.65
N ALA A 117 -1.94 -8.19 1.40
CA ALA A 117 -0.65 -7.85 0.83
C ALA A 117 0.03 -9.05 0.15
N LEU A 118 -0.14 -10.26 0.69
CA LEU A 118 0.31 -11.48 0.03
C LEU A 118 -0.49 -11.79 -1.24
N GLU A 119 -1.81 -11.58 -1.23
CA GLU A 119 -2.64 -11.68 -2.44
C GLU A 119 -2.18 -10.68 -3.51
N GLN A 120 -1.87 -9.45 -3.12
CA GLN A 120 -1.30 -8.44 -4.02
C GLN A 120 0.06 -8.87 -4.57
N HIS A 121 0.91 -9.47 -3.74
CA HIS A 121 2.20 -10.00 -4.18
C HIS A 121 2.04 -11.08 -5.25
N MET A 122 1.13 -12.02 -5.03
CA MET A 122 0.83 -13.08 -5.99
C MET A 122 0.21 -12.50 -7.28
N ALA A 123 -0.70 -11.53 -7.18
CA ALA A 123 -1.34 -10.91 -8.33
C ALA A 123 -0.34 -10.16 -9.23
N VAL A 124 0.53 -9.34 -8.64
CA VAL A 124 1.58 -8.63 -9.38
C VAL A 124 2.57 -9.61 -10.01
N THR A 125 2.92 -10.68 -9.29
CA THR A 125 3.84 -11.70 -9.83
C THR A 125 3.20 -12.49 -10.96
N LEU A 126 1.91 -12.83 -10.85
CA LEU A 126 1.12 -13.48 -11.90
C LEU A 126 1.10 -12.64 -13.18
N GLN A 127 0.86 -11.33 -13.06
CA GLN A 127 0.90 -10.43 -14.21
C GLN A 127 2.27 -10.47 -14.90
N GLY A 128 3.35 -10.38 -14.12
CA GLY A 128 4.70 -10.47 -14.67
C GLY A 128 4.98 -11.80 -15.38
N TYR A 129 4.47 -12.92 -14.87
CA TYR A 129 4.58 -14.21 -15.54
C TYR A 129 3.75 -14.31 -16.83
N ALA A 130 2.58 -13.67 -16.88
CA ALA A 130 1.78 -13.61 -18.10
C ALA A 130 2.49 -12.79 -19.19
N GLU A 131 3.02 -11.62 -18.83
CA GLU A 131 3.84 -10.80 -19.73
C GLU A 131 5.06 -11.57 -20.24
N ASP A 132 5.78 -12.25 -19.34
CA ASP A 132 6.95 -13.07 -19.69
C ASP A 132 6.61 -14.21 -20.66
N LEU A 133 5.48 -14.91 -20.47
CA LEU A 133 5.02 -15.97 -21.38
C LEU A 133 4.65 -15.42 -22.76
N ASP A 134 3.90 -14.32 -22.80
CA ASP A 134 3.49 -13.68 -24.06
C ASP A 134 4.71 -13.16 -24.85
N LEU A 135 5.71 -12.63 -24.16
CA LEU A 135 6.94 -12.11 -24.77
C LEU A 135 7.80 -13.27 -25.33
N ALA A 136 7.89 -14.39 -24.63
CA ALA A 136 8.54 -15.59 -25.14
C ALA A 136 7.80 -16.19 -26.35
N HIS A 137 6.46 -16.23 -26.31
CA HIS A 137 5.64 -16.76 -27.40
C HIS A 137 5.69 -15.90 -28.66
N SER A 138 5.55 -14.58 -28.51
CA SER A 138 5.63 -13.64 -29.63
C SER A 138 6.97 -13.70 -30.36
N ARG A 139 8.08 -13.86 -29.62
CA ARG A 139 9.41 -14.08 -30.21
C ARG A 139 9.46 -15.38 -31.02
N ALA A 140 8.93 -16.48 -30.49
CA ALA A 140 8.86 -17.75 -31.20
C ALA A 140 8.01 -17.65 -32.49
N LEU A 141 6.89 -16.92 -32.44
CA LEU A 141 6.06 -16.64 -33.62
C LEU A 141 6.79 -15.78 -34.66
N ALA A 142 7.59 -14.80 -34.22
CA ALA A 142 8.42 -13.99 -35.12
C ALA A 142 9.40 -14.88 -35.91
N SER A 143 10.04 -15.84 -35.26
CA SER A 143 10.90 -16.84 -35.93
C SER A 143 10.13 -17.72 -36.93
N GLN A 144 8.90 -18.11 -36.59
CA GLN A 144 8.04 -18.91 -37.47
C GLN A 144 7.51 -18.12 -38.67
N SER A 145 7.48 -16.78 -38.59
CA SER A 145 7.08 -15.90 -39.68
C SER A 145 8.08 -15.90 -40.83
N LEU A 146 9.31 -16.39 -40.61
CA LEU A 146 10.33 -16.58 -41.64
C LEU A 146 10.04 -17.78 -42.56
N LEU A 147 9.17 -18.71 -42.14
CA LEU A 147 8.88 -19.94 -42.89
C LEU A 147 8.47 -19.68 -44.35
N PRO A 148 7.50 -18.80 -44.66
CA PRO A 148 7.07 -18.57 -46.04
C PRO A 148 8.18 -18.05 -46.94
N ASP A 149 9.13 -17.29 -46.38
CA ASP A 149 10.27 -16.77 -47.14
C ASP A 149 11.31 -17.87 -47.41
N VAL A 150 11.53 -18.77 -46.45
CA VAL A 150 12.37 -19.97 -46.63
C VAL A 150 11.76 -20.92 -47.66
N GLU A 151 10.46 -21.19 -47.59
CA GLU A 151 9.74 -22.03 -48.56
C GLU A 151 9.78 -21.43 -49.97
N ARG A 152 9.56 -20.12 -50.08
CA ARG A 152 9.63 -19.41 -51.38
C ARG A 152 11.04 -19.49 -51.96
N ALA A 153 12.08 -19.38 -51.14
CA ALA A 153 13.46 -19.55 -51.59
C ALA A 153 13.73 -21.00 -52.05
N ALA A 154 13.29 -21.99 -51.26
CA ALA A 154 13.43 -23.41 -51.60
C ALA A 154 12.79 -23.76 -52.96
N ALA A 155 11.55 -23.28 -53.17
CA ALA A 155 10.80 -23.49 -54.41
C ALA A 155 11.49 -22.82 -55.61
N ARG A 156 11.98 -21.57 -55.45
CA ARG A 156 12.72 -20.88 -56.51
C ARG A 156 13.96 -21.65 -56.94
N PHE A 157 14.76 -22.15 -55.99
CA PHE A 157 15.94 -22.96 -56.32
C PHE A 157 15.57 -24.30 -56.99
N ALA A 158 14.48 -24.94 -56.56
CA ALA A 158 13.98 -26.16 -57.19
C ALA A 158 13.56 -25.93 -58.65
N THR A 159 12.78 -24.87 -58.91
CA THR A 159 12.34 -24.50 -60.27
C THR A 159 13.53 -24.16 -61.15
N LEU A 160 14.48 -23.34 -60.69
CA LEU A 160 15.68 -23.02 -61.46
C LEU A 160 16.52 -24.27 -61.78
N ALA A 161 16.63 -25.22 -60.84
CA ALA A 161 17.32 -26.48 -61.07
C ALA A 161 16.62 -27.34 -62.13
N GLN A 162 15.29 -27.32 -62.16
CA GLN A 162 14.49 -28.09 -63.11
C GLN A 162 14.52 -27.47 -64.50
N ASP A 163 14.33 -26.17 -64.62
CA ASP A 163 14.38 -25.43 -65.89
C ASP A 163 15.75 -25.60 -66.56
N GLU A 164 16.82 -25.54 -65.77
CA GLU A 164 18.18 -25.77 -66.26
C GLU A 164 18.39 -27.23 -66.72
N ARG A 165 17.85 -28.20 -65.99
CA ARG A 165 17.95 -29.62 -66.34
C ARG A 165 17.21 -29.94 -67.64
N ASP A 166 15.99 -29.43 -67.79
CA ASP A 166 15.07 -29.81 -68.86
C ASP A 166 15.29 -29.01 -70.15
N SER A 167 15.71 -27.75 -70.05
CA SER A 167 15.82 -26.85 -71.20
C SER A 167 17.19 -26.17 -71.34
N GLY A 168 18.06 -26.27 -70.32
CA GLY A 168 19.29 -25.48 -70.28
C GLY A 168 19.00 -23.99 -70.24
N ALA A 169 17.92 -23.56 -69.58
CA ALA A 169 17.44 -22.18 -69.61
C ALA A 169 18.49 -21.14 -69.20
N LEU A 170 19.43 -21.50 -68.34
CA LEU A 170 20.47 -20.62 -67.84
C LEU A 170 21.75 -20.76 -68.68
N THR A 171 22.26 -21.97 -68.91
CA THR A 171 23.56 -22.18 -69.59
C THR A 171 23.47 -22.40 -71.10
N GLY A 172 22.27 -22.64 -71.63
CA GLY A 172 22.02 -23.02 -73.02
C GLY A 172 22.33 -24.49 -73.32
N SER A 173 22.58 -25.32 -72.31
CA SER A 173 22.84 -26.76 -72.44
C SER A 173 21.99 -27.57 -71.47
N MET A 174 21.34 -28.64 -71.97
CA MET A 174 20.50 -29.51 -71.14
C MET A 174 21.34 -30.53 -70.37
N GLY A 175 20.92 -30.89 -69.16
CA GLY A 175 21.51 -31.99 -68.37
C GLY A 175 21.75 -31.68 -66.90
N SER A 176 22.28 -32.67 -66.16
CA SER A 176 22.55 -32.57 -64.72
C SER A 176 23.94 -31.99 -64.41
N GLY A 177 24.25 -30.82 -64.98
CA GLY A 177 25.53 -30.15 -64.78
C GLY A 177 25.74 -29.59 -63.37
N SER A 178 26.88 -28.95 -63.16
CA SER A 178 27.28 -28.30 -61.90
C SER A 178 26.24 -27.32 -61.33
N VAL A 179 25.63 -26.50 -62.19
CA VAL A 179 24.60 -25.52 -61.82
C VAL A 179 23.38 -26.21 -61.20
N VAL A 180 22.91 -27.30 -61.83
CA VAL A 180 21.77 -28.08 -61.37
C VAL A 180 22.04 -28.73 -60.01
N GLN A 181 23.24 -29.28 -59.81
CA GLN A 181 23.63 -29.90 -58.54
C GLN A 181 23.61 -28.87 -57.41
N LEU A 182 24.17 -27.68 -57.64
CA LEU A 182 24.21 -26.62 -56.64
C LEU A 182 22.80 -26.11 -56.30
N LEU A 183 21.97 -25.80 -57.30
CA LEU A 183 20.59 -25.35 -57.07
C LEU A 183 19.76 -26.42 -56.33
N THR A 184 19.97 -27.70 -56.66
CA THR A 184 19.32 -28.82 -55.95
C THR A 184 19.78 -28.91 -54.49
N GLN A 185 21.08 -28.72 -54.23
CA GLN A 185 21.62 -28.69 -52.87
C GLN A 185 21.02 -27.53 -52.05
N MET A 186 20.98 -26.32 -52.62
CA MET A 186 20.41 -25.14 -51.94
C MET A 186 18.92 -25.33 -51.63
N SER A 187 18.15 -25.87 -52.59
CA SER A 187 16.74 -26.20 -52.38
C SER A 187 16.54 -27.22 -51.25
N THR A 188 17.41 -28.24 -51.19
CA THR A 188 17.37 -29.26 -50.12
C THR A 188 17.66 -28.65 -48.74
N GLN A 189 18.68 -27.79 -48.64
CA GLN A 189 19.02 -27.11 -47.38
C GLN A 189 17.89 -26.20 -46.90
N MET A 190 17.26 -25.43 -47.80
CA MET A 190 16.11 -24.58 -47.44
C MET A 190 14.88 -25.41 -47.07
N THR A 191 14.63 -26.53 -47.75
CA THR A 191 13.55 -27.47 -47.39
C THR A 191 13.78 -28.09 -46.00
N GLN A 192 15.03 -28.44 -45.66
CA GLN A 192 15.38 -28.92 -44.32
C GLN A 192 15.12 -27.85 -43.25
N LEU A 193 15.54 -26.61 -43.51
CA LEU A 193 15.27 -25.49 -42.60
C LEU A 193 13.76 -25.24 -42.43
N ALA A 194 12.99 -25.27 -43.51
CA ALA A 194 11.54 -25.17 -43.48
C ALA A 194 10.91 -26.29 -42.63
N GLY A 195 11.42 -27.52 -42.74
CA GLY A 195 11.03 -28.65 -41.89
C GLY A 195 11.30 -28.39 -40.41
N THR A 196 12.48 -27.85 -40.06
CA THR A 196 12.81 -27.47 -38.67
C THR A 196 11.88 -26.37 -38.13
N ILE A 197 11.63 -25.31 -38.91
CA ILE A 197 10.73 -24.23 -38.50
C ILE A 197 9.30 -24.76 -38.34
N SER A 198 8.83 -25.60 -39.27
CA SER A 198 7.48 -26.21 -39.19
C SER A 198 7.34 -27.12 -37.97
N GLY A 199 8.36 -27.94 -37.66
CA GLY A 199 8.37 -28.79 -36.47
C GLY A 199 8.29 -27.99 -35.16
N SER A 200 8.99 -26.85 -35.10
CA SER A 200 8.94 -25.97 -33.93
C SER A 200 7.55 -25.36 -33.67
N ARG A 201 6.65 -25.30 -34.67
CA ARG A 201 5.32 -24.71 -34.52
C ARG A 201 4.45 -25.50 -33.54
N GLU A 202 4.44 -26.82 -33.67
CA GLU A 202 3.64 -27.70 -32.83
C GLU A 202 4.16 -27.67 -31.38
N GLU A 203 5.48 -27.71 -31.21
CA GLU A 203 6.13 -27.62 -29.89
C GLU A 203 5.85 -26.27 -29.20
N VAL A 204 6.00 -25.15 -29.92
CA VAL A 204 5.68 -23.80 -29.41
C VAL A 204 4.21 -23.67 -29.01
N ALA A 205 3.29 -24.20 -29.83
CA ALA A 205 1.86 -24.17 -29.53
C ALA A 205 1.52 -25.00 -28.29
N GLY A 206 2.12 -26.18 -28.15
CA GLY A 206 1.99 -27.04 -26.98
C GLY A 206 2.49 -26.35 -25.70
N LEU A 207 3.72 -25.83 -25.72
CA LEU A 207 4.32 -25.12 -24.59
C LEU A 207 3.51 -23.89 -24.18
N PHE A 208 3.00 -23.11 -25.13
CA PHE A 208 2.16 -21.95 -24.83
C PHE A 208 0.80 -22.36 -24.23
N GLY A 209 0.22 -23.45 -24.72
CA GLY A 209 -1.01 -24.04 -24.15
C GLY A 209 -0.80 -24.48 -22.70
N GLU A 210 0.26 -25.26 -22.44
CA GLU A 210 0.64 -25.66 -21.08
C GLU A 210 0.89 -24.45 -20.18
N GLY A 211 1.65 -23.45 -20.65
CA GLY A 211 1.90 -22.23 -19.90
C GLY A 211 0.62 -21.45 -19.56
N SER A 212 -0.32 -21.40 -20.50
CA SER A 212 -1.64 -20.76 -20.32
C SER A 212 -2.49 -21.48 -19.27
N GLU A 213 -2.46 -22.81 -19.23
CA GLU A 213 -3.12 -23.59 -18.19
C GLU A 213 -2.52 -23.33 -16.81
N ARG A 214 -1.19 -23.22 -16.70
CA ARG A 214 -0.51 -22.86 -15.45
C ARG A 214 -0.92 -21.47 -14.97
N LEU A 215 -0.94 -20.48 -15.87
CA LEU A 215 -1.43 -19.13 -15.56
C LEU A 215 -2.89 -19.14 -15.09
N ALA A 216 -3.74 -19.99 -15.67
CA ALA A 216 -5.13 -20.13 -15.23
C ALA A 216 -5.22 -20.67 -13.79
N LYS A 217 -4.45 -21.72 -13.45
CA LYS A 217 -4.36 -22.25 -12.07
C LYS A 217 -3.83 -21.19 -11.10
N MET A 218 -2.78 -20.45 -11.49
CA MET A 218 -2.24 -19.37 -10.67
C MET A 218 -3.29 -18.27 -10.44
N ARG A 219 -4.11 -17.93 -11.43
CA ARG A 219 -5.21 -16.97 -11.29
C ARG A 219 -6.28 -17.46 -10.32
N GLU A 220 -6.63 -18.74 -10.37
CA GLU A 220 -7.53 -19.38 -9.41
C GLU A 220 -6.95 -19.32 -7.98
N LEU A 221 -5.66 -19.61 -7.83
CA LEU A 221 -4.97 -19.48 -6.54
C LEU A 221 -4.96 -18.06 -6.01
N VAL A 222 -4.93 -17.03 -6.85
CA VAL A 222 -5.01 -15.62 -6.44
C VAL A 222 -6.44 -15.21 -6.07
N SER A 223 -7.47 -15.70 -6.77
CA SER A 223 -8.86 -15.25 -6.57
C SER A 223 -9.64 -16.05 -5.52
N THR A 224 -9.21 -17.28 -5.20
CA THR A 224 -9.93 -18.16 -4.28
C THR A 224 -9.95 -17.59 -2.85
N PRO A 225 -11.10 -17.36 -2.22
CA PRO A 225 -11.15 -16.91 -0.83
C PRO A 225 -10.60 -17.97 0.13
N GLY A 226 -9.95 -17.55 1.22
CA GLY A 226 -9.53 -18.46 2.30
C GLY A 226 -8.11 -18.20 2.79
N ALA A 227 -7.53 -19.18 3.47
CA ALA A 227 -6.17 -19.09 4.02
C ALA A 227 -5.13 -18.90 2.92
N ILE A 228 -4.33 -17.83 3.03
CA ILE A 228 -3.39 -17.43 1.98
C ILE A 228 -2.10 -18.25 1.95
N GLU A 229 -1.64 -18.76 3.10
CA GLU A 229 -0.36 -19.50 3.20
C GLU A 229 -0.33 -20.75 2.30
N PRO A 230 -1.28 -21.71 2.37
CA PRO A 230 -1.25 -22.89 1.49
C PRO A 230 -1.42 -22.55 0.01
N ARG A 231 -2.14 -21.45 -0.28
CA ARG A 231 -2.33 -20.93 -1.64
C ARG A 231 -1.04 -20.36 -2.19
N SER A 232 -0.28 -19.61 -1.39
CA SER A 232 1.04 -19.09 -1.74
C SER A 232 2.04 -20.21 -2.02
N ASP A 233 2.04 -21.28 -1.21
CA ASP A 233 2.88 -22.46 -1.45
C ASP A 233 2.55 -23.15 -2.77
N SER A 234 1.25 -23.32 -3.05
CA SER A 234 0.77 -23.87 -4.33
C SER A 234 1.13 -22.97 -5.51
N PHE A 235 1.05 -21.65 -5.33
CA PHE A 235 1.40 -20.66 -6.34
C PHE A 235 2.90 -20.72 -6.66
N GLN A 236 3.75 -20.91 -5.64
CA GLN A 236 5.19 -21.11 -5.85
C GLN A 236 5.47 -22.36 -6.70
N ALA A 237 4.75 -23.46 -6.47
CA ALA A 237 4.92 -24.68 -7.26
C ALA A 237 4.53 -24.48 -8.74
N GLU A 238 3.44 -23.76 -9.01
CA GLU A 238 3.04 -23.41 -10.38
C GLU A 238 4.01 -22.40 -11.01
N ALA A 239 4.52 -21.43 -10.24
CA ALA A 239 5.50 -20.45 -10.71
C ALA A 239 6.81 -21.09 -11.19
N VAL A 240 7.31 -22.11 -10.47
CA VAL A 240 8.50 -22.88 -10.89
C VAL A 240 8.24 -23.63 -12.20
N GLN A 241 7.08 -24.27 -12.33
CA GLN A 241 6.70 -24.98 -13.56
C GLN A 241 6.57 -24.02 -14.73
N LEU A 242 5.94 -22.86 -14.54
CA LEU A 242 5.79 -21.86 -15.58
C LEU A 242 7.14 -21.26 -16.00
N SER A 243 8.05 -20.98 -15.06
CA SER A 243 9.42 -20.58 -15.38
C SER A 243 10.14 -21.60 -16.27
N ALA A 244 9.92 -22.91 -16.03
CA ALA A 244 10.49 -23.96 -16.85
C ALA A 244 9.89 -24.00 -18.26
N ILE A 245 8.58 -23.80 -18.40
CA ILE A 245 7.90 -23.71 -19.71
C ILE A 245 8.39 -22.49 -20.50
N ILE A 246 8.52 -21.33 -19.86
CA ILE A 246 9.05 -20.11 -20.51
C ILE A 246 10.49 -20.36 -20.99
N ALA A 247 11.32 -21.02 -20.18
CA ALA A 247 12.68 -21.38 -20.57
C ALA A 247 12.70 -22.38 -21.73
N ALA A 248 11.82 -23.39 -21.73
CA ALA A 248 11.69 -24.34 -22.85
C ALA A 248 11.28 -23.62 -24.13
N LEU A 249 10.30 -22.72 -24.05
CA LEU A 249 9.82 -21.92 -25.19
C LEU A 249 10.92 -21.06 -25.82
N GLN A 250 11.82 -20.51 -24.99
CA GLN A 250 13.01 -19.81 -25.47
C GLN A 250 14.05 -20.72 -26.12
N GLN A 251 14.14 -21.98 -25.70
CA GLN A 251 15.07 -22.96 -26.26
C GLN A 251 14.59 -23.53 -27.60
N THR A 252 13.27 -23.59 -27.80
CA THR A 252 12.64 -24.00 -29.08
C THR A 252 12.76 -22.90 -30.16
N ASP A 253 13.23 -21.70 -29.82
CA ASP A 253 13.40 -20.58 -30.76
C ASP A 253 14.42 -20.91 -31.88
N VAL A 254 13.96 -20.88 -33.13
CA VAL A 254 14.74 -21.28 -34.31
C VAL A 254 15.53 -20.12 -34.96
N ALA A 255 15.42 -18.88 -34.45
CA ALA A 255 16.08 -17.71 -35.03
C ALA A 255 17.59 -17.91 -35.24
N ALA A 256 18.29 -18.47 -34.24
CA ALA A 256 19.73 -18.73 -34.33
C ALA A 256 20.06 -19.78 -35.42
N SER A 257 19.22 -20.80 -35.56
CA SER A 257 19.36 -21.84 -36.60
C SER A 257 19.12 -21.26 -38.00
N VAL A 258 18.13 -20.38 -38.16
CA VAL A 258 17.85 -19.68 -39.42
C VAL A 258 19.03 -18.79 -39.82
N LYS A 259 19.55 -17.99 -38.87
CA LYS A 259 20.74 -17.16 -39.11
C LYS A 259 21.93 -17.98 -39.57
N ARG A 260 22.20 -19.11 -38.90
CA ARG A 260 23.31 -20.00 -39.24
C ARG A 260 23.13 -20.60 -40.63
N ALA A 261 21.96 -21.15 -40.93
CA ALA A 261 21.65 -21.72 -42.24
C ALA A 261 21.74 -20.66 -43.36
N ALA A 262 21.27 -19.43 -43.12
CA ALA A 262 21.39 -18.33 -44.07
C ALA A 262 22.86 -17.95 -44.31
N THR A 263 23.67 -17.87 -43.26
CA THR A 263 25.12 -17.58 -43.37
C THR A 263 25.84 -18.68 -44.16
N ASP A 264 25.58 -19.95 -43.82
CA ASP A 264 26.16 -21.13 -44.47
C ASP A 264 25.76 -21.22 -45.95
N LEU A 265 24.55 -20.78 -46.32
CA LEU A 265 24.09 -20.74 -47.71
C LEU A 265 24.97 -19.83 -48.59
N SER A 266 25.43 -18.70 -48.05
CA SER A 266 26.31 -17.77 -48.78
C SER A 266 27.77 -18.24 -48.82
N ALA A 267 28.27 -18.79 -47.71
CA ALA A 267 29.65 -19.21 -47.54
C ALA A 267 29.94 -20.57 -48.21
N GLY A 268 28.94 -21.45 -48.24
CA GLY A 268 29.02 -22.79 -48.82
C GLY A 268 28.99 -22.81 -50.35
N PHE A 269 28.82 -21.66 -51.00
CA PHE A 269 28.90 -21.55 -52.46
C PHE A 269 30.36 -21.73 -52.92
N ILE A 270 30.70 -22.97 -53.27
CA ILE A 270 31.90 -23.30 -54.03
C ILE A 270 31.44 -23.48 -55.48
N ALA A 271 31.85 -22.57 -56.38
CA ALA A 271 31.55 -22.72 -57.80
C ALA A 271 32.20 -24.02 -58.29
N PRO A 272 31.44 -25.05 -58.72
CA PRO A 272 32.05 -26.23 -59.29
C PRO A 272 32.73 -25.83 -60.60
N VAL A 273 33.87 -26.46 -60.91
CA VAL A 273 34.62 -26.18 -62.14
C VAL A 273 33.70 -26.38 -63.34
N ALA A 274 33.59 -25.37 -64.21
CA ALA A 274 32.82 -25.45 -65.44
C ALA A 274 33.27 -26.67 -66.27
N ASP A 275 32.34 -27.58 -66.56
CA ASP A 275 32.58 -28.84 -67.30
C ASP A 275 32.25 -28.71 -68.79
N GLY A 276 32.08 -27.47 -69.26
CA GLY A 276 31.72 -27.17 -70.64
C GLY A 276 32.68 -27.79 -71.65
N ARG A 277 32.14 -28.62 -72.55
CA ARG A 277 32.91 -29.23 -73.67
C ARG A 277 33.43 -28.19 -74.68
N SER A 278 33.03 -26.93 -74.55
CA SER A 278 33.50 -25.78 -75.34
C SER A 278 33.78 -24.58 -74.43
N ALA A 279 34.76 -23.74 -74.80
CA ALA A 279 35.14 -22.54 -74.04
C ALA A 279 33.97 -21.52 -73.89
N ASP A 280 33.07 -21.48 -74.88
CA ASP A 280 31.88 -20.63 -74.87
C ASP A 280 30.80 -21.11 -73.88
N LEU A 281 30.63 -22.43 -73.73
CA LEU A 281 29.73 -23.00 -72.72
C LEU A 281 30.28 -22.77 -71.30
N ALA A 282 31.60 -22.93 -71.12
CA ALA A 282 32.24 -22.65 -69.84
C ALA A 282 32.07 -21.17 -69.43
N SER A 283 32.27 -20.23 -70.36
CA SER A 283 32.06 -18.79 -70.08
C SER A 283 30.61 -18.46 -69.72
N ARG A 284 29.62 -19.12 -70.33
CA ARG A 284 28.20 -18.95 -70.00
C ARG A 284 27.85 -19.55 -68.63
N GLN A 285 28.39 -20.74 -68.34
CA GLN A 285 28.29 -21.36 -67.01
C GLN A 285 28.83 -20.44 -65.92
N ASP A 286 30.02 -19.84 -66.11
CA ASP A 286 30.61 -18.91 -65.14
C ASP A 286 29.72 -17.68 -64.91
N GLN A 287 29.16 -17.08 -65.96
CA GLN A 287 28.29 -15.90 -65.85
C GLN A 287 26.96 -16.22 -65.13
N VAL A 288 26.37 -17.38 -65.43
CA VAL A 288 25.17 -17.87 -64.73
C VAL A 288 25.48 -18.12 -63.26
N MET A 289 26.60 -18.78 -62.99
CA MET A 289 27.02 -19.10 -61.63
C MET A 289 27.24 -17.83 -60.81
N GLU A 290 27.80 -16.78 -61.39
CA GLU A 290 27.95 -15.48 -60.72
C GLU A 290 26.58 -14.81 -60.45
N THR A 291 25.64 -14.92 -61.38
CA THR A 291 24.27 -14.40 -61.19
C THR A 291 23.52 -15.15 -60.09
N VAL A 292 23.63 -16.48 -60.08
CA VAL A 292 23.07 -17.33 -59.01
C VAL A 292 23.74 -17.01 -57.68
N ARG A 293 25.06 -16.82 -57.65
CA ARG A 293 25.81 -16.42 -56.46
C ARG A 293 25.30 -15.11 -55.88
N ALA A 294 25.12 -14.09 -56.72
CA ALA A 294 24.60 -12.79 -56.31
C ALA A 294 23.16 -12.90 -55.75
N SER A 295 22.31 -13.69 -56.39
CA SER A 295 20.93 -13.93 -55.92
C SER A 295 20.90 -14.66 -54.56
N VAL A 296 21.72 -15.70 -54.41
CA VAL A 296 21.89 -16.44 -53.14
C VAL A 296 22.41 -15.52 -52.04
N ALA A 297 23.41 -14.68 -52.33
CA ALA A 297 23.97 -13.73 -51.38
C ALA A 297 22.92 -12.70 -50.91
N ALA A 298 22.10 -12.18 -51.83
CA ALA A 298 21.02 -11.26 -51.49
C ALA A 298 19.96 -11.92 -50.58
N GLN A 299 19.54 -13.14 -50.92
CA GLN A 299 18.55 -13.89 -50.11
C GLN A 299 19.10 -14.26 -48.74
N SER A 300 20.34 -14.72 -48.67
CA SER A 300 21.05 -15.00 -47.41
C SER A 300 21.14 -13.75 -46.52
N THR A 301 21.46 -12.59 -47.10
CA THR A 301 21.53 -11.31 -46.37
C THR A 301 20.16 -10.93 -45.81
N ALA A 302 19.09 -11.07 -46.59
CA ALA A 302 17.73 -10.76 -46.15
C ALA A 302 17.28 -11.67 -44.98
N LEU A 303 17.48 -12.99 -45.10
CA LEU A 303 17.16 -13.95 -44.04
C LEU A 303 18.00 -13.73 -42.78
N THR A 304 19.28 -13.41 -42.94
CA THR A 304 20.19 -13.08 -41.83
C THR A 304 19.74 -11.82 -41.11
N ALA A 305 19.38 -10.76 -41.84
CA ALA A 305 18.90 -9.51 -41.25
C ALA A 305 17.60 -9.71 -40.47
N ALA A 306 16.65 -10.48 -41.02
CA ALA A 306 15.39 -10.79 -40.34
C ALA A 306 15.62 -11.63 -39.07
N ALA A 307 16.51 -12.62 -39.13
CA ALA A 307 16.90 -13.39 -37.94
C ALA A 307 17.63 -12.52 -36.90
N ASP A 308 18.48 -11.59 -37.34
CA ASP A 308 19.18 -10.65 -36.45
C ASP A 308 18.23 -9.69 -35.73
N GLU A 309 17.17 -9.23 -36.39
CA GLU A 309 16.13 -8.40 -35.76
C GLU A 309 15.43 -9.16 -34.61
N ILE A 310 15.13 -10.44 -34.82
CA ILE A 310 14.54 -11.30 -33.79
C ILE A 310 15.54 -11.54 -32.65
N LEU A 311 16.80 -11.86 -32.98
CA LEU A 311 17.84 -12.10 -31.98
C LEU A 311 18.20 -10.84 -31.18
N ALA A 312 18.05 -9.66 -31.75
CA ALA A 312 18.26 -8.37 -31.09
C ALA A 312 17.17 -8.03 -30.07
N SER A 313 15.97 -8.62 -30.20
CA SER A 313 14.91 -8.47 -29.21
C SER A 313 15.34 -9.10 -27.87
N PRO A 314 15.18 -8.41 -26.74
CA PRO A 314 15.67 -8.89 -25.45
C PRO A 314 14.99 -10.21 -25.08
N ALA A 315 15.79 -11.19 -24.65
CA ALA A 315 15.26 -12.43 -24.10
C ALA A 315 14.54 -12.17 -22.77
N VAL A 316 13.52 -12.96 -22.48
CA VAL A 316 12.80 -12.86 -21.20
C VAL A 316 13.75 -13.29 -20.08
N GLY A 317 13.94 -12.41 -19.09
CA GLY A 317 14.80 -12.68 -17.96
C GLY A 317 14.23 -13.77 -17.05
N PRO A 318 15.07 -14.50 -16.30
CA PRO A 318 14.59 -15.51 -15.36
C PRO A 318 13.80 -14.83 -14.23
N ARG A 319 12.48 -15.02 -14.21
CA ARG A 319 11.64 -14.61 -13.08
C ARG A 319 11.59 -15.72 -12.05
N ARG A 320 11.86 -15.35 -10.79
CA ARG A 320 11.74 -16.23 -9.62
C ARG A 320 10.71 -15.66 -8.67
N PHE A 321 9.71 -16.46 -8.32
CA PHE A 321 8.83 -16.17 -7.19
C PHE A 321 9.63 -16.28 -5.90
N VAL A 322 9.65 -15.20 -5.11
CA VAL A 322 10.29 -15.16 -3.79
C VAL A 322 9.17 -15.09 -2.77
N PRO A 323 8.95 -16.14 -1.95
CA PRO A 323 7.90 -16.10 -0.94
C PRO A 323 8.22 -15.00 0.07
N LEU A 324 7.21 -14.21 0.42
CA LEU A 324 7.31 -13.15 1.42
C LEU A 324 6.52 -13.57 2.67
N SER A 325 6.98 -13.10 3.83
CA SER A 325 6.12 -13.12 5.01
C SER A 325 5.02 -12.06 4.90
N SER A 326 3.93 -12.22 5.64
CA SER A 326 2.85 -11.21 5.73
C SER A 326 3.36 -9.81 6.05
N ALA A 327 4.35 -9.71 6.94
CA ALA A 327 4.91 -8.41 7.34
C ALA A 327 5.81 -7.81 6.26
N GLU A 328 6.61 -8.63 5.57
CA GLU A 328 7.43 -8.18 4.44
C GLU A 328 6.56 -7.73 3.27
N ALA A 329 5.46 -8.44 2.99
CA ALA A 329 4.50 -8.05 1.96
C ALA A 329 3.87 -6.68 2.26
N VAL A 330 3.45 -6.43 3.51
CA VAL A 330 2.88 -5.12 3.90
C VAL A 330 3.90 -3.98 3.82
N LEU A 331 5.18 -4.25 4.08
CA LEU A 331 6.25 -3.26 3.88
C LEU A 331 6.52 -3.01 2.39
N ARG A 332 6.55 -4.07 1.57
CA ARG A 332 6.79 -3.97 0.13
C ARG A 332 5.67 -3.23 -0.59
N TYR A 333 4.42 -3.52 -0.24
CA TYR A 333 3.21 -2.94 -0.84
C TYR A 333 2.56 -1.86 0.04
N TRP A 334 3.35 -1.15 0.86
CA TRP A 334 2.82 -0.22 1.88
C TRP A 334 1.88 0.85 1.31
N SER A 335 2.11 1.30 0.07
CA SER A 335 1.30 2.31 -0.61
C SER A 335 -0.14 1.86 -0.85
N ASP A 336 -0.35 0.56 -1.03
CA ASP A 336 -1.67 -0.01 -1.33
C ASP A 336 -2.50 -0.19 -0.04
N PHE A 337 -1.83 -0.18 1.12
CA PHE A 337 -2.42 -0.42 2.43
C PHE A 337 -2.32 0.77 3.39
N VAL A 338 -2.27 2.00 2.87
CA VAL A 338 -2.23 3.24 3.67
C VAL A 338 -3.32 3.30 4.75
N PRO A 339 -4.59 2.89 4.51
CA PRO A 339 -5.61 2.87 5.57
C PRO A 339 -5.25 1.95 6.73
N SER A 340 -4.67 0.78 6.45
CA SER A 340 -4.25 -0.19 7.47
C SER A 340 -3.05 0.32 8.26
N TRP A 341 -2.10 0.96 7.59
CA TRP A 341 -0.97 1.65 8.24
C TRP A 341 -1.45 2.80 9.13
N ALA A 342 -2.37 3.63 8.63
CA ALA A 342 -2.95 4.72 9.39
C ALA A 342 -3.68 4.20 10.63
N GLY A 343 -4.46 3.12 10.50
CA GLY A 343 -5.12 2.44 11.62
C GLY A 343 -4.12 1.92 12.65
N ALA A 344 -3.09 1.20 12.20
CA ALA A 344 -2.05 0.64 13.07
C ALA A 344 -1.28 1.72 13.86
N ILE A 345 -0.83 2.78 13.17
CA ILE A 345 -0.16 3.93 13.80
C ILE A 345 -1.12 4.67 14.74
N SER A 346 -2.39 4.79 14.36
CA SER A 346 -3.39 5.45 15.20
C SER A 346 -3.63 4.69 16.50
N ILE A 347 -3.72 3.36 16.49
CA ILE A 347 -3.87 2.55 17.71
C ILE A 347 -2.73 2.84 18.70
N ASP A 348 -1.50 2.93 18.19
CA ASP A 348 -0.30 3.18 18.97
C ASP A 348 -0.20 4.63 19.50
N LEU A 349 -0.60 5.62 18.69
CA LEU A 349 -0.36 7.04 18.92
C LEU A 349 -1.59 7.87 19.32
N LEU A 350 -2.80 7.30 19.33
CA LEU A 350 -4.02 7.99 19.82
C LEU A 350 -3.82 8.62 21.21
N PRO A 351 -3.08 8.01 22.16
CA PRO A 351 -2.83 8.61 23.46
C PRO A 351 -2.12 9.98 23.42
N VAL A 352 -1.47 10.39 22.32
CA VAL A 352 -0.98 11.77 22.14
C VAL A 352 -2.11 12.78 22.34
N VAL A 353 -3.29 12.52 21.77
CA VAL A 353 -4.46 13.41 21.89
C VAL A 353 -4.92 13.51 23.34
N LEU A 354 -4.89 12.41 24.09
CA LEU A 354 -5.23 12.38 25.51
C LEU A 354 -4.24 13.22 26.33
N VAL A 355 -2.93 13.04 26.07
CA VAL A 355 -1.87 13.83 26.72
C VAL A 355 -2.05 15.32 26.48
N LEU A 356 -2.27 15.73 25.22
CA LEU A 356 -2.48 17.13 24.86
C LEU A 356 -3.74 17.72 25.53
N THR A 357 -4.82 16.95 25.56
CA THR A 357 -6.08 17.37 26.21
C THR A 357 -5.88 17.54 27.71
N LEU A 358 -5.27 16.56 28.38
CA LEU A 358 -4.95 16.64 29.82
C LEU A 358 -4.01 17.80 30.13
N MET A 359 -3.06 18.08 29.25
CA MET A 359 -2.13 19.21 29.40
C MET A 359 -2.88 20.55 29.38
N VAL A 360 -3.80 20.76 28.42
CA VAL A 360 -4.60 21.98 28.30
C VAL A 360 -5.53 22.16 29.50
N VAL A 361 -6.22 21.09 29.91
CA VAL A 361 -7.14 21.13 31.07
C VAL A 361 -6.40 21.47 32.36
N ASN A 362 -5.24 20.84 32.61
CA ASN A 362 -4.44 21.14 33.80
C ASN A 362 -3.86 22.56 33.77
N ASP A 363 -3.54 23.11 32.60
CA ASP A 363 -3.10 24.50 32.47
C ASP A 363 -4.23 25.50 32.80
N ALA A 364 -5.44 25.24 32.30
CA ALA A 364 -6.62 26.04 32.62
C ALA A 364 -6.94 26.00 34.13
N MET A 365 -6.92 24.81 34.74
CA MET A 365 -7.12 24.65 36.18
C MET A 365 -6.09 25.41 37.02
N ARG A 366 -4.83 25.46 36.58
CA ARG A 366 -3.78 26.21 37.28
C ARG A 366 -4.02 27.70 37.23
N ARG A 367 -4.38 28.24 36.06
CA ARG A 367 -4.71 29.67 35.91
C ARG A 367 -5.89 30.04 36.81
N ASP A 368 -6.94 29.21 36.83
CA ASP A 368 -8.08 29.41 37.73
C ASP A 368 -7.65 29.35 39.22
N ALA A 369 -6.79 28.41 39.60
CA ALA A 369 -6.26 28.31 40.96
C ALA A 369 -5.39 29.52 41.35
N GLU A 370 -4.60 30.08 40.43
CA GLU A 370 -3.83 31.31 40.66
C GLU A 370 -4.75 32.51 40.92
N THR A 371 -5.84 32.66 40.14
CA THR A 371 -6.84 33.73 40.38
C THR A 371 -7.57 33.57 41.72
N LEU A 372 -7.84 32.34 42.16
CA LEU A 372 -8.43 32.07 43.47
C LEU A 372 -7.43 32.34 44.62
N LYS A 373 -6.14 32.07 44.40
CA LYS A 373 -5.09 32.34 45.39
C LYS A 373 -4.93 33.84 45.65
N GLU A 374 -5.03 34.67 44.61
CA GLU A 374 -5.08 36.14 44.78
C GLU A 374 -6.28 36.57 45.63
N ALA A 375 -7.43 35.89 45.50
CA ALA A 375 -8.62 36.17 46.31
C ALA A 375 -8.54 35.64 47.75
N GLU A 376 -7.81 34.54 47.98
CA GLU A 376 -7.62 33.93 49.31
C GLU A 376 -6.48 34.60 50.12
N THR A 377 -5.56 35.32 49.48
CA THR A 377 -4.49 36.05 50.16
C THR A 377 -4.86 37.50 50.47
N ILE A 378 -6.06 37.76 51.03
CA ILE A 378 -6.28 39.03 51.72
C ILE A 378 -5.41 38.98 52.98
N THR A 379 -4.35 39.77 53.00
CA THR A 379 -3.50 39.86 54.19
C THR A 379 -4.30 40.45 55.34
N ALA A 380 -3.99 40.07 56.59
CA ALA A 380 -4.68 40.62 57.76
C ALA A 380 -4.64 42.17 57.79
N ALA A 381 -3.58 42.77 57.21
CA ALA A 381 -3.45 44.21 57.03
C ALA A 381 -4.48 44.79 56.05
N GLU A 382 -4.76 44.10 54.94
CA GLU A 382 -5.79 44.49 53.97
C GLU A 382 -7.19 44.32 54.53
N MET A 383 -7.45 43.28 55.33
CA MET A 383 -8.73 43.10 56.01
C MET A 383 -8.98 44.19 57.08
N LEU A 384 -7.94 44.57 57.82
CA LEU A 384 -8.02 45.70 58.77
C LEU A 384 -8.22 47.03 58.05
N ARG A 385 -7.59 47.24 56.88
CA ARG A 385 -7.81 48.43 56.04
C ARG A 385 -9.24 48.49 55.50
N ALA A 386 -9.76 47.36 55.02
CA ALA A 386 -11.13 47.23 54.54
C ALA A 386 -12.14 47.50 55.67
N MET A 387 -11.91 46.98 56.87
CA MET A 387 -12.73 47.28 58.05
C MET A 387 -12.65 48.75 58.49
N ALA A 388 -11.46 49.38 58.41
CA ALA A 388 -11.31 50.79 58.74
C ALA A 388 -12.04 51.69 57.74
N LEU A 389 -11.98 51.36 56.45
CA LEU A 389 -12.78 51.99 55.38
C LEU A 389 -14.27 51.80 55.60
N TYR A 390 -14.71 50.59 55.95
CA TYR A 390 -16.11 50.29 56.25
C TYR A 390 -16.63 51.15 57.41
N ARG A 391 -15.92 51.21 58.55
CA ARG A 391 -16.31 52.06 59.69
C ARG A 391 -16.33 53.56 59.33
N ARG A 392 -15.45 53.99 58.43
CA ARG A 392 -15.40 55.39 57.99
C ARG A 392 -16.61 55.74 57.13
N MET A 393 -17.00 54.85 56.23
CA MET A 393 -18.24 54.97 55.45
C MET A 393 -19.48 54.91 56.35
N GLU A 394 -19.48 54.06 57.37
CA GLU A 394 -20.57 53.98 58.36
C GLU A 394 -20.67 55.29 59.17
N ALA A 395 -19.54 55.87 59.55
CA ALA A 395 -19.47 57.16 60.23
C ALA A 395 -19.87 58.34 59.33
N GLU A 396 -19.49 58.30 58.05
CA GLU A 396 -19.91 59.29 57.04
C GLU A 396 -21.41 59.17 56.74
N GLY A 397 -21.95 57.94 56.62
CA GLY A 397 -23.39 57.70 56.49
C GLY A 397 -24.18 58.09 57.73
N ALA A 398 -23.61 57.88 58.93
CA ALA A 398 -24.19 58.37 60.18
C ALA A 398 -24.12 59.89 60.30
N ALA A 399 -23.07 60.53 59.78
CA ALA A 399 -22.94 61.98 59.72
C ALA A 399 -23.89 62.59 58.69
N GLU A 400 -24.12 61.94 57.54
CA GLU A 400 -25.15 62.30 56.57
C GLU A 400 -26.56 62.16 57.17
N ALA A 401 -26.83 61.09 57.92
CA ALA A 401 -28.09 60.92 58.64
C ALA A 401 -28.29 61.97 59.76
N ALA A 402 -27.21 62.34 60.47
CA ALA A 402 -27.23 63.40 61.47
C ALA A 402 -27.37 64.81 60.85
N ALA A 403 -26.77 65.05 59.68
CA ALA A 403 -26.95 66.28 58.92
C ALA A 403 -28.37 66.41 58.36
N ALA A 404 -28.96 65.30 57.91
CA ALA A 404 -30.37 65.24 57.51
C ALA A 404 -31.31 65.60 58.68
N LEU A 405 -31.02 65.11 59.89
CA LEU A 405 -31.74 65.47 61.14
C LEU A 405 -31.55 66.95 61.53
N LEU A 406 -30.39 67.56 61.26
CA LEU A 406 -30.12 68.98 61.53
C LEU A 406 -30.73 69.94 60.48
N SER A 407 -31.07 69.43 59.29
CA SER A 407 -31.69 70.20 58.19
C SER A 407 -33.24 70.16 58.17
N GLY A 408 -33.87 69.45 59.12
CA GLY A 408 -35.32 69.36 59.27
C GLY A 408 -35.91 70.48 60.14
N ASN A 409 -36.74 71.32 59.51
CA ASN A 409 -37.52 72.42 60.12
C ASN A 409 -38.32 71.99 61.38
N PRO A 410 -38.27 72.73 62.50
CA PRO A 410 -38.98 72.38 63.73
C PRO A 410 -40.46 72.74 63.65
N ASN A 411 -41.30 71.82 63.20
CA ASN A 411 -42.72 71.87 63.54
C ASN A 411 -43.34 70.48 63.62
N GLN A 412 -43.86 70.17 64.81
CA GLN A 412 -44.83 69.13 65.18
C GLN A 412 -44.34 67.69 65.48
N PRO A 413 -45.02 67.00 66.41
CA PRO A 413 -44.40 66.62 67.67
C PRO A 413 -44.17 65.12 67.84
N VAL A 414 -43.30 64.85 68.80
CA VAL A 414 -42.97 63.53 69.35
C VAL A 414 -44.15 63.06 70.19
N ASP A 415 -44.67 61.86 69.92
CA ASP A 415 -45.44 61.11 70.90
C ASP A 415 -44.80 59.73 71.09
N ALA A 416 -44.42 59.46 72.33
CA ALA A 416 -43.70 58.28 72.75
C ALA A 416 -44.68 57.22 73.25
N ALA A 417 -44.60 56.00 72.74
CA ALA A 417 -44.94 54.80 73.49
C ALA A 417 -44.29 53.57 72.84
N LEU A 418 -43.55 52.84 73.68
CA LEU A 418 -42.95 51.53 73.43
C LEU A 418 -43.91 50.43 73.98
N PRO A 419 -43.69 49.14 73.69
CA PRO A 419 -44.61 48.27 72.97
C PRO A 419 -45.33 47.25 73.87
N GLU A 420 -46.39 46.60 73.37
CA GLU A 420 -46.74 45.25 73.86
C GLU A 420 -47.61 44.44 72.89
N ALA A 421 -47.57 43.12 73.13
CA ALA A 421 -47.96 42.00 72.29
C ALA A 421 -49.45 41.65 72.30
N ASP A 422 -49.93 41.01 71.23
CA ASP A 422 -50.71 39.75 71.20
C ASP A 422 -51.20 39.52 69.76
N ALA A 423 -50.87 38.38 69.14
CA ALA A 423 -51.72 37.19 69.07
C ALA A 423 -53.10 37.48 68.45
N ASP A 424 -53.30 37.15 67.16
CA ASP A 424 -54.22 36.05 66.82
C ASP A 424 -54.24 35.68 65.31
N GLU A 425 -54.72 34.46 65.12
CA GLU A 425 -55.02 33.61 63.96
C GLU A 425 -55.34 34.20 62.56
N LYS A 426 -54.66 33.64 61.54
CA LYS A 426 -55.13 32.93 60.31
C LYS A 426 -56.56 33.18 59.73
N PRO A 427 -56.81 32.83 58.44
CA PRO A 427 -56.17 33.22 57.16
C PRO A 427 -57.25 33.55 56.07
N VAL A 428 -56.84 33.63 54.80
CA VAL A 428 -57.58 33.39 53.52
C VAL A 428 -57.46 34.55 52.52
N GLY A 429 -56.98 34.22 51.32
CA GLY A 429 -57.03 35.06 50.12
C GLY A 429 -56.08 34.58 49.02
N GLU A 430 -56.60 33.76 48.11
CA GLU A 430 -55.97 33.20 46.91
C GLU A 430 -55.46 34.25 45.90
N ASP A 431 -54.41 33.91 45.15
CA ASP A 431 -54.20 34.21 43.71
C ASP A 431 -52.81 33.66 43.31
N GLY A 432 -52.54 33.08 42.14
CA GLY A 432 -53.30 32.84 40.93
C GLY A 432 -52.42 31.95 40.01
N THR A 433 -53.02 30.96 39.35
CA THR A 433 -52.33 29.99 38.48
C THR A 433 -52.60 30.30 37.00
N VAL A 434 -51.52 30.65 36.30
CA VAL A 434 -51.10 30.29 34.93
C VAL A 434 -52.13 30.36 33.79
N THR A 435 -51.78 31.14 32.75
CA THR A 435 -52.22 30.95 31.36
C THR A 435 -50.99 30.63 30.47
N PRO A 436 -51.08 29.66 29.53
CA PRO A 436 -49.99 29.26 28.64
C PRO A 436 -50.10 29.94 27.25
N ILE A 437 -48.97 30.01 26.52
CA ILE A 437 -48.95 30.39 25.09
C ILE A 437 -48.69 29.16 24.22
N ASP A 438 -49.50 29.08 23.17
CA ASP A 438 -49.73 27.98 22.25
C ASP A 438 -48.63 27.74 21.19
N ALA A 439 -48.64 26.49 20.72
CA ALA A 439 -47.77 25.89 19.73
C ALA A 439 -48.18 26.21 18.27
N ALA A 440 -47.19 26.28 17.38
CA ALA A 440 -47.38 26.25 15.94
C ALA A 440 -47.00 24.86 15.37
N GLN A 441 -47.98 24.16 14.79
CA GLN A 441 -47.84 22.90 14.06
C GLN A 441 -47.41 23.11 12.60
N ARG A 442 -46.50 22.27 12.08
CA ARG A 442 -46.50 21.82 10.67
C ARG A 442 -46.03 20.37 10.51
N LYS A 443 -47.01 19.50 10.28
CA LYS A 443 -47.10 18.28 9.44
C LYS A 443 -45.86 17.79 8.66
N ARG A 444 -45.52 16.50 8.80
CA ARG A 444 -45.29 15.55 7.68
C ARG A 444 -45.31 14.09 8.18
N GLY A 445 -45.98 13.20 7.44
CA GLY A 445 -46.25 11.82 7.84
C GLY A 445 -45.38 10.75 7.16
N GLU A 446 -45.54 9.55 7.74
CA GLU A 446 -45.53 8.18 7.18
C GLU A 446 -44.29 7.54 6.53
N GLY A 447 -44.09 6.24 6.87
CA GLY A 447 -43.26 5.25 6.18
C GLY A 447 -42.29 4.50 7.12
N GLN A 448 -42.74 3.51 7.92
CA GLN A 448 -42.85 2.06 7.62
C GLN A 448 -41.56 1.25 7.93
N ARG A 449 -41.73 0.22 8.77
CA ARG A 449 -40.73 -0.79 9.20
C ARG A 449 -40.37 -1.77 8.06
N PRO A 450 -39.30 -2.54 8.22
CA PRO A 450 -39.43 -3.98 8.03
C PRO A 450 -38.76 -4.84 9.10
N ALA A 451 -39.03 -6.14 8.96
CA ALA A 451 -38.67 -7.29 9.78
C ALA A 451 -37.17 -7.59 9.86
#